data_AF-A8H8V6-F1
#
_entry.id   AF-A8H8V6-F1
#
_cell.length_a   1.000
_cell.length_b   1.000
_cell.length_c   1.000
_cell.angle_alpha   90.00
_cell.angle_beta   90.00
_cell.angle_gamma   90.00
#
_symmetry.space_group_name_H-M   'P 1'
#
loop_
_entity.id
_entity.type
_entity.pdbx_description
1 polymer ?
#
loop_
_entity_poly.entity_id
_entity_poly.type
_entity_poly.pdbx_seq_one_letter_code
_entity_poly.pdbx_strand_id
1 'polypeptide(L)'
;MRRAFLCGDDKYTGKNYDHRRGWVEAQILKLTEAFAIDVAAYAVMSNHLHVVLYIDLEMVNSWSDREVVEQWHRLFNGTDLTRKFVKGDLIEECMVASLKHLIAKYRSRLSDISWFMRCLNEPIARQANYEDNCTGHFWEGRFKSQALLDEAAVLACMAYVELNPIRAKIAKTPEESDLKPIIDTHPQWHVLLPLTKL
;
A
#
# COMPACT_ATOMS: atom_id res chain seq x y z
N MET A 1 11.76 14.50 20.42
CA MET A 1 11.10 13.97 19.20
C MET A 1 12.17 13.27 18.38
N ARG A 2 12.04 11.96 18.11
CA ARG A 2 12.99 11.23 17.24
C ARG A 2 12.92 11.82 15.83
N ARG A 3 14.07 12.03 15.18
CA ARG A 3 14.11 12.35 13.75
C ARG A 3 14.20 11.03 12.98
N ALA A 4 13.07 10.56 12.47
CA ALA A 4 13.02 9.48 11.51
C ALA A 4 13.05 10.08 10.10
N PHE A 5 13.72 9.38 9.16
CA PHE A 5 13.76 9.74 7.76
C PHE A 5 13.26 8.57 6.92
N LEU A 6 12.26 8.86 6.07
CA LEU A 6 11.75 7.91 5.09
C LEU A 6 12.62 7.95 3.84
N CYS A 7 13.18 9.12 3.49
CA CYS A 7 14.19 9.30 2.45
C CYS A 7 14.94 10.64 2.62
N GLY A 8 15.92 10.89 1.76
CA GLY A 8 16.70 12.14 1.72
C GLY A 8 17.87 12.19 2.70
N ASP A 9 18.53 13.35 2.74
CA ASP A 9 19.73 13.57 3.53
C ASP A 9 19.41 14.04 4.96
N ASP A 10 19.99 13.34 5.94
CA ASP A 10 20.12 13.84 7.29
C ASP A 10 21.33 14.78 7.39
N LYS A 11 21.06 16.09 7.32
CA LYS A 11 22.08 17.14 7.40
C LYS A 11 22.91 17.13 8.68
N TYR A 12 22.47 16.43 9.74
CA TYR A 12 23.20 16.35 11.00
C TYR A 12 24.20 15.19 11.03
N THR A 13 23.81 14.03 10.50
CA THR A 13 24.67 12.83 10.48
C THR A 13 25.41 12.65 9.15
N GLY A 14 25.01 13.38 8.10
CA GLY A 14 25.52 13.22 6.74
C GLY A 14 25.04 11.93 6.05
N LYS A 15 24.12 11.18 6.67
CA LYS A 15 23.57 9.95 6.08
C LYS A 15 22.50 10.28 5.04
N ASN A 16 22.55 9.60 3.91
CA ASN A 16 21.50 9.60 2.90
C ASN A 16 20.60 8.38 3.08
N TYR A 17 19.28 8.57 2.98
CA TYR A 17 18.27 7.51 3.12
C TYR A 17 17.45 7.29 1.85
N ASP A 18 17.86 7.81 0.68
CA ASP A 18 17.05 7.71 -0.54
C ASP A 18 16.85 6.27 -1.03
N HIS A 19 17.74 5.34 -0.64
CA HIS A 19 17.56 3.91 -0.94
C HIS A 19 16.24 3.35 -0.38
N ARG A 20 15.70 3.94 0.69
CA ARG A 20 14.43 3.53 1.30
C ARG A 20 13.22 3.82 0.39
N ARG A 21 13.33 4.72 -0.61
CA ARG A 21 12.27 4.90 -1.63
C ARG A 21 12.00 3.61 -2.40
N GLY A 22 13.06 2.87 -2.73
CA GLY A 22 12.94 1.57 -3.39
C GLY A 22 12.21 0.53 -2.54
N TRP A 23 12.30 0.61 -1.21
CA TRP A 23 11.51 -0.26 -0.32
C TRP A 23 10.02 0.06 -0.39
N VAL A 24 9.67 1.34 -0.47
CA VAL A 24 8.27 1.79 -0.61
C VAL A 24 7.71 1.31 -1.95
N GLU A 25 8.42 1.55 -3.04
CA GLU A 25 8.02 1.14 -4.40
C GLU A 25 7.84 -0.38 -4.51
N ALA A 26 8.84 -1.15 -4.07
CA ALA A 26 8.77 -2.60 -4.10
C ALA A 26 7.59 -3.14 -3.26
N GLN A 27 7.31 -2.50 -2.11
CA GLN A 27 6.18 -2.89 -1.28
C GLN A 27 4.84 -2.52 -1.90
N ILE A 28 4.72 -1.36 -2.58
CA ILE A 28 3.52 -0.98 -3.32
C ILE A 28 3.22 -2.01 -4.42
N LEU A 29 4.20 -2.32 -5.27
CA LEU A 29 4.05 -3.30 -6.36
C LEU A 29 3.64 -4.68 -5.84
N LYS A 30 4.26 -5.13 -4.74
CA LYS A 30 3.90 -6.39 -4.09
C LYS A 30 2.45 -6.41 -3.61
N LEU A 31 1.93 -5.28 -3.11
CA LEU A 31 0.56 -5.22 -2.59
C LEU A 31 -0.47 -5.14 -3.71
N THR A 32 -0.20 -4.43 -4.81
CA THR A 32 -1.09 -4.37 -5.98
C THR A 32 -1.23 -5.72 -6.67
N GLU A 33 -0.24 -6.62 -6.54
CA GLU A 33 -0.37 -7.99 -7.05
C GLU A 33 -1.34 -8.87 -6.25
N ALA A 34 -1.74 -8.48 -5.03
CA ALA A 34 -2.53 -9.31 -4.13
C ALA A 34 -3.86 -8.69 -3.71
N PHE A 35 -3.90 -7.37 -3.48
CA PHE A 35 -5.12 -6.66 -3.13
C PHE A 35 -5.93 -6.34 -4.40
N ALA A 36 -7.25 -6.22 -4.25
CA ALA A 36 -8.11 -5.58 -5.24
C ALA A 36 -8.04 -4.05 -5.06
N ILE A 37 -6.82 -3.53 -4.98
CA ILE A 37 -6.52 -2.12 -4.78
C ILE A 37 -5.34 -1.76 -5.69
N ASP A 38 -5.59 -0.84 -6.61
CA ASP A 38 -4.56 -0.27 -7.48
C ASP A 38 -3.98 1.01 -6.90
N VAL A 39 -2.75 1.31 -7.30
CA VAL A 39 -2.07 2.57 -6.98
C VAL A 39 -1.93 3.39 -8.23
N ALA A 40 -2.70 4.47 -8.34
CA ALA A 40 -2.64 5.38 -9.48
C ALA A 40 -1.42 6.30 -9.41
N ALA A 41 -1.01 6.71 -8.20
CA ALA A 41 0.16 7.55 -7.98
C ALA A 41 0.67 7.47 -6.53
N TYR A 42 1.93 7.81 -6.30
CA TYR A 42 2.48 7.99 -4.95
C TYR A 42 3.61 9.02 -4.94
N ALA A 43 3.83 9.66 -3.79
CA ALA A 43 4.98 10.53 -3.55
C ALA A 43 5.64 10.20 -2.21
N VAL A 44 6.92 9.85 -2.27
CA VAL A 44 7.76 9.59 -1.09
C VAL A 44 8.53 10.85 -0.74
N MET A 45 8.23 11.41 0.43
CA MET A 45 8.87 12.60 0.97
C MET A 45 9.75 12.19 2.15
N SER A 46 10.66 13.07 2.58
CA SER A 46 11.62 12.73 3.64
C SER A 46 10.96 12.33 4.96
N ASN A 47 9.74 12.82 5.24
CA ASN A 47 9.01 12.58 6.48
C ASN A 47 7.57 12.09 6.31
N HIS A 48 7.10 11.82 5.09
CA HIS A 48 5.75 11.33 4.86
C HIS A 48 5.59 10.65 3.51
N LEU A 49 4.51 9.88 3.38
CA LEU A 49 4.12 9.18 2.17
C LEU A 49 2.71 9.60 1.78
N HIS A 50 2.54 10.01 0.52
CA HIS A 50 1.26 10.15 -0.15
C HIS A 50 1.07 8.98 -1.11
N VAL A 51 -0.08 8.32 -1.06
CA VAL A 51 -0.49 7.32 -2.05
C VAL A 51 -1.87 7.69 -2.56
N VAL A 52 -2.17 7.33 -3.79
CA VAL A 52 -3.43 7.55 -4.49
C VAL A 52 -3.96 6.16 -4.84
N LEU A 53 -4.98 5.71 -4.11
CA LEU A 53 -5.48 4.34 -4.19
C LEU A 53 -6.82 4.28 -4.91
N TYR A 54 -7.04 3.20 -5.66
CA TYR A 54 -8.31 2.82 -6.24
C TYR A 54 -8.74 1.46 -5.70
N ILE A 55 -9.99 1.33 -5.26
CA ILE A 55 -10.52 0.03 -4.81
C ILE A 55 -11.33 -0.57 -5.96
N ASP A 56 -10.88 -1.70 -6.47
CA ASP A 56 -11.59 -2.44 -7.51
C ASP A 56 -12.61 -3.40 -6.88
N LEU A 57 -13.82 -2.89 -6.64
CA LEU A 57 -14.92 -3.67 -6.10
C LEU A 57 -15.47 -4.68 -7.11
N GLU A 58 -15.23 -4.52 -8.41
CA GLU A 58 -15.68 -5.47 -9.41
C GLU A 58 -14.77 -6.71 -9.38
N MET A 59 -13.45 -6.51 -9.40
CA MET A 59 -12.45 -7.55 -9.30
C MET A 59 -12.59 -8.38 -8.01
N VAL A 60 -12.75 -7.72 -6.85
CA VAL A 60 -12.88 -8.45 -5.58
C VAL A 60 -14.15 -9.31 -5.52
N ASN A 61 -15.21 -8.90 -6.22
CA ASN A 61 -16.47 -9.63 -6.28
C ASN A 61 -16.46 -10.73 -7.35
N SER A 62 -15.68 -10.56 -8.43
CA SER A 62 -15.55 -11.57 -9.48
C SER A 62 -14.69 -12.77 -9.04
N TRP A 63 -13.78 -12.59 -8.07
CA TRP A 63 -12.97 -13.70 -7.57
C TRP A 63 -13.82 -14.83 -6.99
N SER A 64 -13.46 -16.05 -7.33
CA SER A 64 -13.91 -17.26 -6.66
C SER A 64 -13.37 -17.33 -5.23
N ASP A 65 -14.00 -18.16 -4.40
CA ASP A 65 -13.54 -18.41 -3.03
C ASP A 65 -12.10 -18.93 -2.97
N ARG A 66 -11.68 -19.71 -3.98
CA ARG A 66 -10.31 -20.20 -4.11
C ARG A 66 -9.34 -19.06 -4.41
N GLU A 67 -9.66 -18.22 -5.39
CA GLU A 67 -8.82 -17.07 -5.75
C GLU A 67 -8.63 -16.12 -4.57
N VAL A 68 -9.69 -15.85 -3.79
CA VAL A 68 -9.58 -15.02 -2.56
C VAL A 68 -8.55 -15.59 -1.59
N VAL A 69 -8.53 -16.90 -1.39
CA VAL A 69 -7.58 -17.54 -0.48
C VAL A 69 -6.17 -17.54 -1.06
N GLU A 70 -6.03 -17.80 -2.37
CA GLU A 70 -4.74 -17.74 -3.07
C GLU A 70 -4.14 -16.32 -3.02
N GLN A 71 -4.94 -15.27 -3.24
CA GLN A 71 -4.51 -13.88 -3.09
C GLN A 71 -4.07 -13.55 -1.67
N TRP A 72 -4.85 -13.99 -0.66
CA TRP A 72 -4.46 -13.84 0.73
C TRP A 72 -3.14 -14.56 1.05
N HIS A 73 -2.91 -15.73 0.44
CA HIS A 73 -1.69 -16.52 0.65
C HIS A 73 -0.42 -15.91 0.04
N ARG A 74 -0.55 -14.98 -0.92
CA ARG A 74 0.61 -14.23 -1.45
C ARG A 74 1.29 -13.36 -0.39
N LEU A 75 0.52 -12.87 0.59
CA LEU A 75 1.01 -11.96 1.62
C LEU A 75 1.11 -12.60 3.00
N PHE A 76 0.33 -13.64 3.27
CA PHE A 76 0.22 -14.28 4.57
C PHE A 76 0.27 -15.79 4.47
N ASN A 77 0.82 -16.48 5.46
CA ASN A 77 0.95 -17.94 5.42
C ASN A 77 -0.39 -18.71 5.39
N GLY A 78 -1.52 -18.06 5.73
CA GLY A 78 -2.83 -18.71 5.88
C GLY A 78 -2.92 -19.67 7.07
N THR A 79 -4.07 -20.33 7.21
CA THR A 79 -4.31 -21.42 8.18
C THR A 79 -4.23 -22.79 7.50
N ASP A 80 -4.07 -23.87 8.28
CA ASP A 80 -4.09 -25.23 7.73
C ASP A 80 -5.37 -25.53 6.94
N LEU A 81 -6.51 -25.06 7.44
CA LEU A 81 -7.80 -25.19 6.75
C LEU A 81 -7.78 -24.54 5.37
N THR A 82 -7.28 -23.31 5.27
CA THR A 82 -7.22 -22.58 4.00
C THR A 82 -6.18 -23.16 3.05
N ARG A 83 -5.07 -23.71 3.57
CA ARG A 83 -4.06 -24.40 2.75
C ARG A 83 -4.60 -25.72 2.19
N LYS A 84 -5.33 -26.50 2.98
CA LYS A 84 -6.05 -27.70 2.51
C LYS A 84 -7.04 -27.35 1.41
N PHE A 85 -7.81 -26.27 1.61
CA PHE A 85 -8.79 -25.81 0.63
C PHE A 85 -8.17 -25.46 -0.73
N VAL A 86 -7.06 -24.69 -0.75
CA VAL A 86 -6.35 -24.35 -2.00
C VAL A 86 -5.78 -25.59 -2.70
N LYS A 87 -5.32 -26.59 -1.93
CA LYS A 87 -4.83 -27.86 -2.48
C LYS A 87 -5.94 -28.74 -3.08
N GLY A 88 -7.20 -28.45 -2.79
CA GLY A 88 -8.33 -29.30 -3.19
C GLY A 88 -8.50 -30.53 -2.29
N ASP A 89 -7.93 -30.51 -1.09
CA ASP A 89 -8.10 -31.59 -0.11
C ASP A 89 -9.56 -31.63 0.40
N LEU A 90 -10.00 -32.80 0.86
CA LEU A 90 -11.31 -32.93 1.50
C LEU A 90 -11.37 -32.08 2.78
N ILE A 91 -12.37 -31.21 2.83
CA ILE A 91 -12.69 -30.41 4.01
C ILE A 91 -13.82 -31.08 4.76
N GLU A 92 -13.60 -31.39 6.03
CA GLU A 92 -14.61 -31.94 6.93
C GLU A 92 -15.82 -31.01 7.01
N GLU A 93 -17.03 -31.59 7.00
CA GLU A 93 -18.29 -30.83 6.93
C GLU A 93 -18.41 -29.81 8.07
N CYS A 94 -17.97 -30.16 9.29
CA CYS A 94 -17.97 -29.26 10.45
C CYS A 94 -17.09 -28.02 10.27
N MET A 95 -16.08 -28.08 9.39
CA MET A 95 -15.12 -27.00 9.13
C MET A 95 -15.56 -26.07 7.99
N VAL A 96 -16.55 -26.47 7.19
CA VAL A 96 -17.01 -25.71 6.01
C VAL A 96 -17.52 -24.32 6.40
N ALA A 97 -18.27 -24.22 7.50
CA ALA A 97 -18.78 -22.94 7.99
C ALA A 97 -17.64 -21.99 8.39
N SER A 98 -16.62 -22.51 9.10
CA SER A 98 -15.44 -21.74 9.47
C SER A 98 -14.62 -21.30 8.26
N LEU A 99 -14.49 -22.17 7.24
CA LEU A 99 -13.81 -21.84 5.99
C LEU A 99 -14.52 -20.71 5.25
N LYS A 100 -15.85 -20.79 5.08
CA LYS A 100 -16.65 -19.71 4.46
C LYS A 100 -16.49 -18.37 5.19
N HIS A 101 -16.50 -18.40 6.53
CA HIS A 101 -16.27 -17.21 7.33
C HIS A 101 -14.86 -16.61 7.10
N LEU A 102 -13.82 -17.45 7.02
CA LEU A 102 -12.46 -16.99 6.71
C LEU A 102 -12.37 -16.38 5.30
N ILE A 103 -12.97 -17.01 4.30
CA ILE A 103 -12.98 -16.51 2.92
C ILE A 103 -13.66 -15.14 2.85
N ALA A 104 -14.85 -14.98 3.43
CA ALA A 104 -15.55 -13.70 3.47
C ALA A 104 -14.71 -12.61 4.14
N LYS A 105 -14.02 -12.97 5.24
CA LYS A 105 -13.10 -12.08 5.94
C LYS A 105 -11.88 -11.70 5.10
N TYR A 106 -11.30 -12.63 4.35
CA TYR A 106 -10.17 -12.35 3.46
C TYR A 106 -10.60 -11.45 2.30
N ARG A 107 -11.73 -11.75 1.66
CA ARG A 107 -12.32 -10.94 0.58
C ARG A 107 -12.49 -9.48 1.02
N SER A 108 -13.14 -9.27 2.17
CA SER A 108 -13.33 -7.92 2.73
C SER A 108 -12.02 -7.20 3.03
N ARG A 109 -10.96 -7.91 3.43
CA ARG A 109 -9.66 -7.29 3.76
C ARG A 109 -8.84 -6.97 2.52
N LEU A 110 -8.93 -7.77 1.47
CA LEU A 110 -8.22 -7.57 0.21
C LEU A 110 -8.72 -6.35 -0.57
N SER A 111 -9.84 -5.75 -0.17
CA SER A 111 -10.35 -4.48 -0.68
C SER A 111 -10.41 -3.37 0.40
N ASP A 112 -9.76 -3.56 1.56
CA ASP A 112 -9.77 -2.61 2.67
C ASP A 112 -8.48 -1.77 2.71
N ILE A 113 -8.63 -0.45 2.63
CA ILE A 113 -7.50 0.49 2.62
C ILE A 113 -6.72 0.45 3.93
N SER A 114 -7.37 0.23 5.08
CA SER A 114 -6.63 0.15 6.35
C SER A 114 -5.74 -1.08 6.39
N TRP A 115 -6.18 -2.20 5.79
CA TRP A 115 -5.35 -3.38 5.60
C TRP A 115 -4.23 -3.15 4.61
N PHE A 116 -4.49 -2.49 3.48
CA PHE A 116 -3.46 -2.11 2.52
C PHE A 116 -2.38 -1.25 3.18
N MET A 117 -2.78 -0.15 3.83
CA MET A 117 -1.85 0.77 4.51
C MET A 117 -1.10 0.09 5.66
N ARG A 118 -1.72 -0.84 6.38
CA ARG A 118 -1.02 -1.64 7.38
C ARG A 118 0.07 -2.50 6.76
N CYS A 119 -0.23 -3.18 5.65
CA CYS A 119 0.73 -4.04 4.96
C CYS A 119 1.83 -3.23 4.26
N LEU A 120 1.55 -1.98 3.90
CA LEU A 120 2.55 -1.05 3.37
C LEU A 120 3.49 -0.56 4.48
N ASN A 121 2.91 -0.06 5.57
CA ASN A 121 3.65 0.69 6.59
C ASN A 121 4.47 -0.19 7.55
N GLU A 122 4.00 -1.40 7.91
CA GLU A 122 4.70 -2.26 8.89
C GLU A 122 6.07 -2.73 8.40
N PRO A 123 6.23 -3.29 7.18
CA PRO A 123 7.54 -3.75 6.72
C PRO A 123 8.55 -2.62 6.60
N ILE A 124 8.12 -1.45 6.12
CA ILE A 124 8.96 -0.25 6.03
C ILE A 124 9.42 0.18 7.42
N ALA A 125 8.50 0.28 8.39
CA ALA A 125 8.83 0.65 9.76
C ALA A 125 9.81 -0.32 10.41
N ARG A 126 9.58 -1.63 10.23
CA ARG A 126 10.45 -2.68 10.76
C ARG A 126 11.84 -2.60 10.15
N GLN A 127 11.93 -2.45 8.84
CA GLN A 127 13.21 -2.36 8.12
C GLN A 127 13.99 -1.09 8.51
N ALA A 128 13.30 0.06 8.56
CA ALA A 128 13.92 1.33 8.93
C ALA A 128 14.40 1.33 10.40
N ASN A 129 13.60 0.81 11.33
CA ASN A 129 14.02 0.67 12.72
C ASN A 129 15.21 -0.27 12.89
N TYR A 130 15.25 -1.36 12.11
CA TYR A 130 16.38 -2.28 12.09
C TYR A 130 17.66 -1.58 11.57
N GLU A 131 17.58 -0.85 10.45
CA GLU A 131 18.71 -0.07 9.90
C GLU A 131 19.18 1.03 10.86
N ASP A 132 18.24 1.70 11.53
CA ASP A 132 18.52 2.77 12.52
C ASP A 132 18.99 2.22 13.88
N ASN A 133 19.04 0.89 14.04
CA ASN A 133 19.35 0.20 15.30
C ASN A 133 18.55 0.75 16.50
N CYS A 134 17.23 0.89 16.31
CA CYS A 134 16.34 1.45 17.32
C CYS A 134 15.01 0.70 17.41
N THR A 135 14.25 1.02 18.45
CA THR A 135 12.94 0.43 18.74
C THR A 135 11.89 1.54 18.90
N GLY A 136 10.61 1.18 18.76
CA GLY A 136 9.49 2.09 18.91
C GLY A 136 8.83 2.53 17.60
N HIS A 137 8.03 3.58 17.66
CA HIS A 137 7.23 4.05 16.53
C HIS A 137 8.10 4.70 15.45
N PHE A 138 7.89 4.27 14.21
CA PHE A 138 8.45 4.89 13.00
C PHE A 138 7.48 5.87 12.33
N TRP A 139 6.17 5.63 12.49
CA TRP A 139 5.09 6.48 11.97
C TRP A 139 4.37 7.20 13.12
N GLU A 140 4.01 8.47 12.91
CA GLU A 140 3.46 9.41 13.89
C GLU A 140 2.01 9.10 14.33
N GLY A 141 1.36 8.11 13.70
CA GLY A 141 0.02 7.67 14.09
C GLY A 141 -0.78 7.02 12.95
N ARG A 142 -2.10 7.28 12.94
CA ARG A 142 -3.01 6.80 11.89
C ARG A 142 -2.79 7.60 10.60
N PHE A 143 -2.93 6.93 9.46
CA PHE A 143 -3.01 7.61 8.17
C PHE A 143 -4.28 8.47 8.09
N LYS A 144 -4.21 9.58 7.35
CA LYS A 144 -5.39 10.37 6.98
C LYS A 144 -5.87 9.92 5.62
N SER A 145 -7.17 9.79 5.40
CA SER A 145 -7.74 9.40 4.10
C SER A 145 -8.81 10.40 3.69
N GLN A 146 -8.81 10.77 2.41
CA GLN A 146 -9.78 11.66 1.80
C GLN A 146 -10.30 11.01 0.51
N ALA A 147 -11.61 10.82 0.39
CA ALA A 147 -12.24 10.32 -0.83
C ALA A 147 -12.29 11.42 -1.89
N LEU A 148 -11.91 11.07 -3.12
CA LEU A 148 -12.03 11.88 -4.32
C LEU A 148 -13.19 11.31 -5.13
N LEU A 149 -14.20 12.16 -5.36
CA LEU A 149 -15.50 11.74 -5.89
C LEU A 149 -15.74 12.19 -7.34
N ASP A 150 -14.82 12.96 -7.92
CA ASP A 150 -14.92 13.45 -9.29
C ASP A 150 -13.58 13.34 -10.04
N GLU A 151 -13.65 13.19 -11.35
CA GLU A 151 -12.48 13.01 -12.22
C GLU A 151 -11.51 14.19 -12.15
N ALA A 152 -12.03 15.42 -11.94
CA ALA A 152 -11.20 16.60 -11.78
C ALA A 152 -10.35 16.55 -10.50
N ALA A 153 -10.89 16.01 -9.41
CA ALA A 153 -10.20 15.78 -8.15
C ALA A 153 -9.17 14.66 -8.30
N VAL A 154 -9.49 13.60 -9.06
CA VAL A 154 -8.50 12.55 -9.40
C VAL A 154 -7.33 13.15 -10.17
N LEU A 155 -7.61 13.88 -11.26
CA LEU A 155 -6.60 14.49 -12.11
C LEU A 155 -5.77 15.53 -11.34
N ALA A 156 -6.43 16.35 -10.51
CA ALA A 156 -5.75 17.31 -9.64
C ALA A 156 -4.88 16.63 -8.58
N CYS A 157 -5.27 15.46 -8.08
CA CYS A 157 -4.47 14.70 -7.12
C CYS A 157 -3.30 13.98 -7.77
N MET A 158 -3.46 13.48 -8.99
CA MET A 158 -2.36 12.94 -9.80
C MET A 158 -1.35 14.04 -10.11
N ALA A 159 -1.81 15.19 -10.61
CA ALA A 159 -0.96 16.37 -10.81
C ALA A 159 -0.33 16.84 -9.49
N TYR A 160 -1.05 16.80 -8.37
CA TYR A 160 -0.51 17.15 -7.06
C TYR A 160 0.63 16.23 -6.63
N VAL A 161 0.50 14.91 -6.87
CA VAL A 161 1.55 13.93 -6.58
C VAL A 161 2.78 14.16 -7.47
N GLU A 162 2.59 14.38 -8.76
CA GLU A 162 3.66 14.70 -9.71
C GLU A 162 4.37 16.03 -9.38
N LEU A 163 3.62 17.03 -8.91
CA LEU A 163 4.15 18.35 -8.57
C LEU A 163 4.76 18.42 -7.16
N ASN A 164 4.56 17.43 -6.30
CA ASN A 164 5.07 17.45 -4.92
C ASN A 164 6.60 17.49 -4.83
N PRO A 165 7.38 16.72 -5.61
CA PRO A 165 8.84 16.84 -5.65
C PRO A 165 9.31 18.25 -6.03
N ILE A 166 8.59 18.94 -6.92
CA ILE A 166 8.91 20.32 -7.32
C ILE A 166 8.61 21.29 -6.18
N ARG A 167 7.44 21.15 -5.55
CA ARG A 167 7.05 21.98 -4.40
C ARG A 167 7.97 21.78 -3.20
N ALA A 168 8.52 20.59 -3.02
CA ALA A 168 9.52 20.25 -2.02
C ALA A 168 10.93 20.77 -2.36
N LYS A 169 11.12 21.37 -3.55
CA LYS A 169 12.41 21.79 -4.12
C LYS A 169 13.40 20.62 -4.31
N ILE A 170 12.88 19.41 -4.48
CA ILE A 170 13.65 18.18 -4.73
C ILE A 170 13.89 17.99 -6.24
N ALA A 171 13.00 18.49 -7.10
CA ALA A 171 13.15 18.55 -8.56
C ALA A 171 12.80 19.96 -9.08
N LYS A 172 13.31 20.39 -10.24
CA LYS A 172 12.95 21.70 -10.83
C LYS A 172 11.80 21.59 -11.83
N THR A 173 11.59 20.42 -12.42
CA THR A 173 10.45 20.12 -13.32
C THR A 173 9.82 18.77 -12.97
N PRO A 174 8.56 18.49 -13.39
CA PRO A 174 7.91 17.20 -13.14
C PRO A 174 8.69 16.02 -13.74
N GLU A 175 9.30 16.25 -14.90
CA GLU A 175 10.07 15.26 -15.67
C GLU A 175 11.43 14.93 -15.04
N GLU A 176 11.95 15.80 -14.18
CA GLU A 176 13.16 15.57 -13.38
C GLU A 176 12.87 14.81 -12.08
N SER A 177 11.59 14.62 -11.72
CA SER A 177 11.23 13.79 -10.60
C SER A 177 11.22 12.32 -11.04
N ASP A 178 11.92 11.44 -10.32
CA ASP A 178 11.94 9.99 -10.59
C ASP A 178 10.56 9.30 -10.42
N LEU A 179 9.46 10.05 -10.33
CA LEU A 179 8.11 9.51 -10.23
C LEU A 179 7.64 9.07 -11.62
N LYS A 180 7.54 7.75 -11.81
CA LYS A 180 6.88 7.17 -12.98
C LYS A 180 5.38 7.06 -12.72
N PRO A 181 4.52 7.72 -13.50
CA PRO A 181 3.11 7.37 -13.52
C PRO A 181 2.97 5.93 -14.04
N ILE A 182 2.34 5.05 -13.26
CA ILE A 182 1.84 3.77 -13.74
C ILE A 182 0.40 4.05 -14.19
N ILE A 183 0.21 4.43 -15.46
CA ILE A 183 -1.15 4.69 -15.97
C ILE A 183 -1.45 3.72 -17.10
N ASP A 184 -2.44 2.85 -16.85
CA ASP A 184 -3.35 2.32 -17.85
C ASP A 184 -4.75 2.88 -17.51
N THR A 185 -5.35 3.65 -18.41
CA THR A 185 -6.54 4.46 -18.13
C THR A 185 -7.83 3.63 -18.23
N HIS A 186 -8.48 3.31 -17.11
CA HIS A 186 -9.87 2.80 -17.08
C HIS A 186 -10.90 3.87 -16.63
N PRO A 187 -12.20 3.78 -16.95
CA PRO A 187 -13.11 4.93 -16.87
C PRO A 187 -13.84 5.17 -15.53
N GLN A 188 -13.60 4.42 -14.46
CA GLN A 188 -14.44 4.51 -13.23
C GLN A 188 -13.62 4.54 -11.92
N TRP A 189 -12.71 5.52 -11.82
CA TRP A 189 -11.83 5.69 -10.65
C TRP A 189 -12.53 6.39 -9.48
N HIS A 190 -12.65 5.71 -8.34
CA HIS A 190 -12.87 6.34 -7.02
C HIS A 190 -11.55 6.35 -6.27
N VAL A 191 -10.98 7.52 -6.06
CA VAL A 191 -9.59 7.65 -5.63
C VAL A 191 -9.51 8.13 -4.19
N LEU A 192 -8.63 7.54 -3.40
CA LEU A 192 -8.40 7.94 -2.01
C LEU A 192 -6.96 8.40 -1.83
N LEU A 193 -6.76 9.49 -1.07
CA LEU A 193 -5.45 10.04 -0.72
C LEU A 193 -5.04 9.68 0.72
N PRO A 194 -4.51 8.48 0.99
CA PRO A 194 -3.87 8.21 2.26
C PRO A 194 -2.55 9.00 2.43
N LEU A 195 -2.48 9.78 3.51
CA LEU A 195 -1.26 10.44 4.01
C LEU A 195 -0.79 9.75 5.28
N THR A 196 0.42 9.20 5.27
CA THR A 196 1.10 8.68 6.46
C THR A 196 2.31 9.55 6.80
N LYS A 197 2.42 10.01 8.05
CA LYS A 197 3.55 10.82 8.54
C LYS A 197 4.46 10.00 9.44
N LEU A 198 5.77 10.25 9.38
CA LEU A 198 6.78 9.71 10.30
C LEU A 198 6.65 10.32 11.68
#